data_AF-A0A929NMV2-F1
#
_entry.id   AF-A0A929NMV2-F1
#
_cell.length_a   1.000
_cell.length_b   1.000
_cell.length_c   1.000
_cell.angle_alpha   90.00
_cell.angle_beta   90.00
_cell.angle_gamma   90.00
#
_symmetry.space_group_name_H-M   'P 1'
#
loop_
_entity.id
_entity.type
_entity.pdbx_description
1 polymer ?
#
loop_
_entity_poly.entity_id
_entity_poly.type
_entity_poly.pdbx_seq_one_letter_code
_entity_poly.pdbx_strand_id
1 'polypeptide(L)'
;MESSMAEKTYRPRRMRADDFSRRLMRENKLTADDLIYPVFVLDGKNKKEEIPSMPGVYRQSIDFLLKTAATAVELGIPALALFPVTPLEAKSLDAEAAYDPEGIAQRA
;
A
#
# COMPACT_ATOMS: atom_id res chain seq x y z
N MET A 1 20.98 -1.60 -51.42
CA MET A 1 19.62 -2.07 -51.79
C MET A 1 19.23 -3.22 -50.86
N GLU A 2 19.21 -2.97 -49.54
CA GLU A 2 19.01 -4.01 -48.50
C GLU A 2 18.01 -3.58 -47.41
N SER A 3 17.45 -2.36 -47.53
CA SER A 3 16.68 -1.73 -46.46
C SER A 3 15.16 -2.00 -46.52
N SER A 4 14.63 -2.75 -47.50
CA SER A 4 13.16 -2.86 -47.68
C SER A 4 12.55 -4.19 -47.24
N MET A 5 13.34 -5.25 -46.97
CA MET A 5 12.81 -6.54 -46.51
C MET A 5 12.61 -6.61 -45.00
N ALA A 6 13.46 -5.97 -44.18
CA ALA A 6 13.36 -6.03 -42.72
C ALA A 6 12.11 -5.33 -42.15
N GLU A 7 11.64 -4.28 -42.83
CA GLU A 7 10.57 -3.39 -42.37
C GLU A 7 9.16 -4.04 -42.43
N LYS A 8 8.96 -5.06 -43.28
CA LYS A 8 7.69 -5.83 -43.34
C LYS A 8 7.67 -7.04 -42.40
N THR A 9 8.84 -7.56 -42.02
CA THR A 9 8.97 -8.77 -41.19
C THR A 9 8.83 -8.47 -39.70
N TYR A 10 9.35 -7.33 -39.24
CA TYR A 10 9.25 -6.92 -37.83
C TYR A 10 8.04 -6.00 -37.59
N ARG A 11 6.98 -6.55 -37.01
CA ARG A 11 5.78 -5.78 -36.59
C ARG A 11 5.47 -6.05 -35.12
N PRO A 12 6.00 -5.25 -34.17
CA PRO A 12 5.77 -5.42 -32.74
C PRO A 12 4.30 -5.41 -32.33
N ARG A 13 3.43 -4.76 -33.13
CA ARG A 13 1.98 -4.74 -32.91
C ARG A 13 1.33 -6.12 -33.04
N ARG A 14 1.93 -7.10 -33.73
CA ARG A 14 1.38 -8.47 -33.83
C ARG A 14 1.23 -9.10 -32.44
N MET A 15 2.23 -8.96 -31.58
CA MET A 15 2.19 -9.46 -30.20
C MET A 15 1.31 -8.62 -29.26
N ARG A 16 0.70 -7.53 -29.76
CA ARG A 16 -0.21 -6.67 -28.99
C ARG A 16 -1.66 -6.72 -29.49
N ALA A 17 -1.94 -7.46 -30.56
CA ALA A 17 -3.25 -7.48 -31.20
C ALA A 17 -4.31 -8.11 -30.29
N ASP A 18 -4.00 -9.28 -29.74
CA ASP A 18 -4.96 -10.09 -28.99
C ASP A 18 -4.58 -10.20 -27.51
N ASP A 19 -5.56 -10.47 -26.65
CA ASP A 19 -5.31 -10.63 -25.22
C ASP A 19 -4.37 -11.80 -24.91
N PHE A 20 -4.56 -12.94 -25.58
CA PHE A 20 -3.74 -14.12 -25.36
C PHE A 20 -2.26 -13.86 -25.69
N SER A 21 -1.96 -13.11 -26.77
CA SER A 21 -0.59 -12.81 -27.17
C SER A 21 0.07 -11.82 -26.23
N ARG A 22 -0.69 -10.81 -25.74
CA ARG A 22 -0.21 -9.90 -24.69
C ARG A 22 0.06 -10.61 -23.37
N ARG A 23 -0.77 -11.59 -22.98
CA ARG A 23 -0.56 -12.40 -21.77
C ARG A 23 0.67 -13.29 -21.88
N LEU A 24 0.91 -13.89 -23.05
CA LEU A 24 2.07 -14.76 -23.29
C LEU A 24 3.39 -13.99 -23.24
N MET A 25 3.39 -12.74 -23.70
CA MET A 25 4.59 -11.89 -23.78
C MET A 25 4.77 -10.95 -22.58
N ARG A 26 3.87 -10.99 -21.58
CA ARG A 26 3.93 -10.06 -20.44
C ARG A 26 5.12 -10.41 -19.55
N GLU A 27 6.02 -9.44 -19.37
CA GLU A 27 7.25 -9.63 -18.57
C GLU A 27 7.02 -9.56 -17.06
N ASN A 28 6.08 -8.71 -16.62
CA ASN A 28 5.84 -8.46 -15.20
C ASN A 28 4.36 -8.58 -14.86
N LYS A 29 4.06 -9.07 -13.66
CA LYS A 29 2.70 -9.17 -13.12
C LYS A 29 2.72 -8.67 -11.69
N LEU A 30 1.87 -7.68 -11.40
CA LEU A 30 1.59 -7.27 -10.03
C LEU A 30 0.54 -8.22 -9.41
N THR A 31 0.75 -8.58 -8.16
CA THR A 31 -0.07 -9.48 -7.35
C THR A 31 -0.27 -8.87 -5.96
N ALA A 32 -1.15 -9.45 -5.14
CA ALA A 32 -1.36 -8.98 -3.78
C ALA A 32 -0.11 -9.13 -2.90
N ASP A 33 0.72 -10.14 -3.19
CA ASP A 33 2.00 -10.41 -2.51
C ASP A 33 3.02 -9.26 -2.65
N ASP A 34 2.81 -8.37 -3.62
CA ASP A 34 3.67 -7.20 -3.88
C ASP A 34 3.22 -5.96 -3.07
N LEU A 35 2.14 -6.03 -2.31
CA LEU A 35 1.52 -4.88 -1.65
C LEU A 35 1.89 -4.78 -0.16
N ILE A 36 2.24 -3.58 0.27
CA ILE A 36 2.30 -3.20 1.70
C ILE A 36 1.29 -2.09 1.90
N TYR A 37 0.47 -2.19 2.96
CA TYR A 37 -0.60 -1.21 3.22
C TYR A 37 -0.25 -0.28 4.40
N PRO A 38 0.08 1.00 4.14
CA PRO A 38 0.30 1.99 5.20
C PRO A 38 -1.00 2.35 5.92
N VAL A 39 -0.95 2.41 7.24
CA VAL A 39 -2.10 2.75 8.09
C VAL A 39 -1.71 3.75 9.17
N PHE A 40 -2.58 4.73 9.41
CA PHE A 40 -2.37 5.77 10.42
C PHE A 40 -3.16 5.46 11.68
N VAL A 41 -2.46 5.32 12.81
CA VAL A 41 -3.04 4.81 14.05
C VAL A 41 -3.22 5.93 15.08
N LEU A 42 -4.45 6.14 15.54
CA LEU A 42 -4.81 7.08 16.60
C LEU A 42 -4.77 6.41 17.96
N ASP A 43 -4.51 7.20 18.99
CA ASP A 43 -4.74 6.76 20.36
C ASP A 43 -6.23 6.87 20.77
N GLY A 44 -6.60 6.05 21.76
CA GLY A 44 -7.95 5.92 22.28
C GLY A 44 -8.76 4.81 21.61
N LYS A 45 -10.09 4.97 21.58
CA LYS A 45 -11.03 3.92 21.17
C LYS A 45 -12.18 4.51 20.36
N ASN A 46 -12.71 3.75 19.40
CA ASN A 46 -13.84 4.14 18.55
C ASN A 46 -13.60 5.47 17.80
N LYS A 47 -12.37 5.72 17.33
CA LYS A 47 -12.04 6.92 16.56
C LYS A 47 -11.72 6.56 15.11
N LYS A 48 -12.27 7.33 14.19
CA LYS A 48 -11.93 7.27 12.77
C LYS A 48 -12.06 8.67 12.18
N GLU A 49 -10.96 9.20 11.68
CA GLU A 49 -10.86 10.57 11.18
C GLU A 49 -10.41 10.55 9.72
N GLU A 50 -11.14 11.24 8.85
CA GLU A 50 -10.73 11.40 7.46
C GLU A 50 -9.52 12.34 7.37
N ILE A 51 -8.62 12.06 6.43
CA ILE A 51 -7.51 12.95 6.08
C ILE A 51 -7.91 13.73 4.83
N PRO A 52 -8.23 15.05 4.92
CA PRO A 52 -8.80 15.78 3.78
C PRO A 52 -7.91 15.82 2.53
N SER A 53 -6.59 15.81 2.71
CA SER A 53 -5.62 15.78 1.62
C SER A 53 -5.39 14.38 1.02
N MET A 54 -5.94 13.33 1.64
CA MET A 54 -5.82 11.94 1.21
C MET A 54 -7.21 11.28 1.18
N PRO A 55 -8.04 11.59 0.16
CA PRO A 55 -9.40 11.06 0.07
C PRO A 55 -9.45 9.53 0.15
N GLY A 56 -10.36 9.00 0.97
CA GLY A 56 -10.48 7.56 1.23
C GLY A 56 -9.48 6.99 2.24
N VAL A 57 -8.57 7.81 2.78
CA VAL A 57 -7.62 7.41 3.83
C VAL A 57 -8.05 8.00 5.18
N TYR A 58 -7.93 7.19 6.22
CA TYR A 58 -8.36 7.54 7.57
C TYR A 58 -7.24 7.33 8.58
N ARG A 59 -7.22 8.17 9.61
CA ARG A 59 -6.57 7.85 10.89
C ARG A 59 -7.57 7.08 11.73
N GLN A 60 -7.15 6.02 12.40
CA GLN A 60 -8.08 5.14 13.10
C GLN A 60 -7.51 4.61 14.40
N SER A 61 -8.35 4.43 15.42
CA SER A 61 -7.93 3.78 16.67
C SER A 61 -7.66 2.29 16.46
N ILE A 62 -6.93 1.65 17.39
CA ILE A 62 -6.50 0.24 17.29
C ILE A 62 -7.70 -0.71 17.09
N ASP A 63 -8.85 -0.44 17.71
CA ASP A 63 -10.06 -1.26 17.52
C ASP A 63 -10.64 -1.23 16.09
N PHE A 64 -10.45 -0.12 15.36
CA PHE A 64 -10.78 -0.05 13.94
C PHE A 64 -9.66 -0.62 13.06
N LEU A 65 -8.39 -0.42 13.46
CA LEU A 65 -7.24 -1.01 12.78
C LEU A 65 -7.38 -2.53 12.66
N LEU A 66 -7.81 -3.24 13.71
CA LEU A 66 -8.02 -4.69 13.67
C LEU A 66 -9.06 -5.11 12.61
N LYS A 67 -10.10 -4.30 12.38
CA LYS A 67 -11.09 -4.54 11.32
C LYS A 67 -10.47 -4.33 9.94
N THR A 68 -9.69 -3.26 9.77
CA THR A 68 -8.93 -3.02 8.54
C THR A 68 -7.95 -4.14 8.26
N ALA A 69 -7.24 -4.63 9.27
CA ALA A 69 -6.30 -5.74 9.17
C ALA A 69 -7.00 -7.04 8.75
N ALA A 70 -8.17 -7.33 9.31
CA ALA A 70 -8.97 -8.49 8.89
C ALA A 70 -9.31 -8.45 7.39
N THR A 71 -9.74 -7.29 6.88
CA THR A 71 -9.98 -7.11 5.44
C THR A 71 -8.71 -7.22 4.61
N ALA A 72 -7.58 -6.68 5.09
CA ALA A 72 -6.30 -6.78 4.39
C ALA A 72 -5.85 -8.25 4.25
N VAL A 73 -6.01 -9.05 5.31
CA VAL A 73 -5.74 -10.50 5.31
C VAL A 73 -6.66 -11.23 4.33
N GLU A 74 -7.97 -10.92 4.33
CA GLU A 74 -8.93 -11.53 3.39
C GLU A 74 -8.57 -11.23 1.92
N LEU A 75 -8.04 -10.05 1.65
CA LEU A 75 -7.59 -9.63 0.31
C LEU A 75 -6.19 -10.17 -0.07
N GLY A 76 -5.50 -10.85 0.85
CA GLY A 76 -4.16 -11.41 0.61
C GLY A 76 -3.02 -10.38 0.67
N ILE A 77 -3.21 -9.24 1.34
CA ILE A 77 -2.12 -8.27 1.54
C ILE A 77 -1.17 -8.80 2.62
N PRO A 78 0.13 -8.98 2.33
CA PRO A 78 1.06 -9.65 3.24
C PRO A 78 1.47 -8.82 4.45
N ALA A 79 1.43 -7.48 4.38
CA ALA A 79 1.94 -6.63 5.45
C ALA A 79 1.22 -5.28 5.58
N LEU A 80 1.15 -4.80 6.82
CA LEU A 80 0.78 -3.42 7.17
C LEU A 80 2.01 -2.64 7.60
N ALA A 81 2.09 -1.36 7.22
CA ALA A 81 3.08 -0.42 7.74
C ALA A 81 2.39 0.58 8.68
N LEU A 82 2.71 0.50 9.97
CA LEU A 82 2.05 1.30 11.01
C LEU A 82 2.70 2.68 11.15
N PHE A 83 1.89 3.73 11.15
CA PHE A 83 2.31 5.10 11.41
C PHE A 83 1.50 5.71 12.56
N PRO A 84 2.05 5.82 13.78
CA PRO A 84 1.34 6.37 14.91
C PRO A 84 1.12 7.88 14.74
N VAL A 85 -0.08 8.34 15.09
CA VAL A 85 -0.43 9.76 15.13
C VAL A 85 -0.21 10.25 16.56
N THR A 86 1.04 10.53 16.89
CA THR A 86 1.45 10.92 18.25
C THR A 86 0.74 12.20 18.71
N PRO A 87 0.06 12.19 19.88
CA PRO A 87 -0.54 13.38 20.49
C PRO A 87 0.49 14.49 20.71
N LEU A 88 0.06 15.75 20.71
CA LEU A 88 0.98 16.89 20.81
C LEU A 88 1.70 16.93 22.15
N GLU A 89 0.98 16.57 23.22
CA GLU A 89 1.46 16.49 24.59
C GLU A 89 2.52 15.42 24.82
N ALA A 90 2.58 14.40 23.95
CA ALA A 90 3.57 13.33 24.00
C ALA A 90 4.84 13.65 23.16
N LYS A 91 4.89 14.80 22.49
CA LYS A 91 6.08 15.23 21.74
C LYS A 91 7.04 15.98 22.65
N SER A 92 8.30 15.56 22.62
CA SER A 92 9.38 16.17 23.39
C SER A 92 10.61 16.39 22.50
N LEU A 93 11.57 17.21 22.95
CA LEU A 93 12.80 17.53 22.20
C LEU A 93 13.71 16.30 21.99
N ASP A 94 13.65 15.36 22.90
CA ASP A 94 14.38 14.09 22.95
C ASP A 94 13.56 12.89 22.41
N ALA A 95 12.32 13.13 21.99
CA ALA A 95 11.44 12.14 21.36
C ALA A 95 11.18 10.88 22.21
N GLU A 96 10.92 11.04 23.52
CA GLU A 96 10.70 9.91 24.44
C GLU A 96 9.59 8.97 23.97
N ALA A 97 8.52 9.51 23.37
CA ALA A 97 7.39 8.72 22.84
C ALA A 97 7.77 7.74 21.71
N ALA A 98 8.96 7.87 21.09
CA ALA A 98 9.40 6.97 20.03
C ALA A 98 9.72 5.56 20.55
N TYR A 99 10.18 5.45 21.80
CA TYR A 99 10.61 4.18 22.42
C TYR A 99 9.77 3.82 23.66
N ASP A 100 8.69 4.54 23.92
CA ASP A 100 7.73 4.20 24.97
C ASP A 100 7.14 2.80 24.74
N PRO A 101 7.30 1.83 25.67
CA PRO A 101 6.70 0.51 25.53
C PRO A 101 5.17 0.55 25.46
N GLU A 102 4.54 1.61 25.97
CA GLU A 102 3.09 1.86 25.89
C GLU A 102 2.71 2.82 24.76
N GLY A 103 3.65 3.12 23.85
CA GLY A 103 3.41 3.93 22.67
C GLY A 103 2.37 3.32 21.72
N ILE A 104 1.78 4.16 20.86
CA ILE A 104 0.73 3.72 19.92
C ILE A 104 1.24 2.61 19.00
N ALA A 105 2.48 2.69 18.52
CA ALA A 105 3.03 1.67 17.60
C ALA A 105 3.30 0.33 18.29
N GLN A 106 3.66 0.36 19.57
CA GLN A 106 3.98 -0.80 20.40
C GLN A 106 2.71 -1.55 20.84
N ARG A 107 1.63 -0.82 21.12
CA ARG A 107 0.32 -1.37 21.51
C ARG A 107 -0.53 -1.85 20.32
N ALA A 108 -0.21 -1.40 19.10
CA ALA A 108 -1.00 -1.65 17.89
C ALA A 108 -0.72 -3.01 17.23
#